data_AF-E4N4C0-F1
#
_entry.id   AF-E4N4C0-F1
#
_cell.length_a   1.000
_cell.length_b   1.000
_cell.length_c   1.000
_cell.angle_alpha   90.00
_cell.angle_beta   90.00
_cell.angle_gamma   90.00
#
_symmetry.space_group_name_H-M   'P 1'
#
loop_
_entity.id
_entity.type
_entity.pdbx_description
1 polymer ?
#
loop_
_entity_poly.entity_id
_entity_poly.type
_entity_poly.pdbx_seq_one_letter_code
_entity_poly.pdbx_strand_id
1 'polypeptide(L)'
;MPDDLTPAQQLVVIDMDQKIAALLGHLGQPDLQALLPGTPAGGQVQQDLSGRFGALVGRLPGLGNLVKVNTSLNASMGANTLITSGANPQVFRLDLRPDLVQAVSASYQNTLTVIHELSHTITENHAFPVKDYAYRSGWAWGYLTPALSVVNADTYAQLAVRLAERADNGPGRYSLFGLVPAQREHLRGAAGQTVLGAALAWADLVLNRAWLRSLDATAHAKVDVPDANWATQQQTWAADPDAAQRVAFEGRLVGANLLSARYSLLGSTGLTTYGKWTVEWIASAVEEAKNLLSGLEVVPVADNGGFVSCSKDRRTLLVSRGVFGDSPVQLGGRILNAVLAAVAPSGFTAPAWAPRLRDVVDWLVLHDRPQEHAALAPLLTSLGQLPAVATTPAQWDALIQSLPRAVLTDTTARWQMLDGHVAAIVPLGAAAQARLRHLDAALTEDLGRIGNAARKLTASTADVNALLAQVNAIAARVTPLFPDAAARYEDIRRELNPMRH
;
A
#
# COMPACT_ATOMS: atom_id res chain seq x y z
N MET A 1 -4.11 12.37 23.78
CA MET A 1 -2.67 12.14 24.04
C MET A 1 -2.45 10.65 24.01
N PRO A 2 -1.35 10.14 23.44
CA PRO A 2 -1.00 8.71 23.55
C PRO A 2 -0.73 8.32 25.00
N ASP A 3 -1.14 7.10 25.39
CA ASP A 3 -1.05 6.57 26.75
C ASP A 3 0.09 5.54 26.87
N ASP A 4 0.64 5.39 28.07
CA ASP A 4 1.57 4.32 28.40
C ASP A 4 0.90 2.94 28.30
N LEU A 5 1.69 1.91 27.96
CA LEU A 5 1.22 0.53 27.99
C LEU A 5 0.93 0.10 29.43
N THR A 6 -0.28 -0.39 29.69
CA THR A 6 -0.62 -1.11 30.92
C THR A 6 0.19 -2.41 31.05
N PRO A 7 0.33 -2.99 32.25
CA PRO A 7 1.02 -4.28 32.42
C PRO A 7 0.45 -5.40 31.55
N ALA A 8 -0.86 -5.45 31.34
CA ALA A 8 -1.49 -6.43 30.46
C ALA A 8 -1.10 -6.21 28.99
N GLN A 9 -1.06 -4.96 28.53
CA GLN A 9 -0.63 -4.62 27.16
C GLN A 9 0.86 -4.89 26.93
N GLN A 10 1.70 -4.73 27.96
CA GLN A 10 3.12 -5.11 27.91
C GLN A 10 3.31 -6.61 27.66
N LEU A 11 2.45 -7.46 28.24
CA LEU A 11 2.47 -8.91 27.93
C LEU A 11 2.12 -9.20 26.47
N VAL A 12 1.19 -8.43 25.87
CA VAL A 12 0.87 -8.58 24.45
C VAL A 12 2.06 -8.15 23.57
N VAL A 13 2.76 -7.08 23.95
CA VAL A 13 3.99 -6.66 23.26
C VAL A 13 5.08 -7.72 23.34
N ILE A 14 5.26 -8.37 24.50
CA ILE A 14 6.20 -9.48 24.67
C ILE A 14 5.82 -10.68 23.78
N ASP A 15 4.54 -11.03 23.71
CA ASP A 15 4.04 -12.09 22.81
C ASP A 15 4.29 -11.76 21.33
N MET A 16 4.08 -10.51 20.92
CA MET A 16 4.41 -10.08 19.55
C MET A 16 5.89 -10.27 19.24
N ASP A 17 6.78 -9.91 20.16
CA ASP A 17 8.22 -10.07 19.99
C ASP A 17 8.64 -11.55 19.92
N GLN A 18 8.08 -12.40 20.77
CA GLN A 18 8.30 -13.85 20.73
C GLN A 18 7.88 -14.45 19.39
N LYS A 19 6.76 -13.97 18.82
CA LYS A 19 6.33 -14.35 17.47
C LYS A 19 7.30 -13.89 16.41
N ILE A 20 7.83 -12.67 16.48
CA ILE A 20 8.86 -12.20 15.54
C ILE A 20 10.10 -13.12 15.61
N ALA A 21 10.54 -13.49 16.81
CA ALA A 21 11.63 -14.45 17.01
C ALA A 21 11.33 -15.83 16.41
N ALA A 22 10.10 -16.33 16.58
CA ALA A 22 9.65 -17.59 15.98
C ALA A 22 9.69 -17.54 14.45
N LEU A 23 9.24 -16.43 13.84
CA LEU A 23 9.31 -16.23 12.39
C LEU A 23 10.76 -16.28 11.88
N LEU A 24 11.69 -15.66 12.61
CA LEU A 24 13.12 -15.72 12.27
C LEU A 24 13.64 -17.17 12.24
N GLY A 25 13.17 -18.02 13.16
CA GLY A 25 13.49 -19.46 13.17
C GLY A 25 13.01 -20.23 11.92
N HIS A 26 12.06 -19.68 11.18
CA HIS A 26 11.54 -20.25 9.93
C HIS A 26 12.12 -19.61 8.67
N LEU A 27 12.99 -18.60 8.81
CA LEU A 27 13.54 -17.83 7.70
C LEU A 27 14.44 -18.69 6.82
N GLY A 28 14.01 -18.92 5.57
CA GLY A 28 14.76 -19.67 4.58
C GLY A 28 15.25 -18.81 3.41
N GLN A 29 16.30 -19.28 2.74
CA GLN A 29 16.79 -18.71 1.48
C GLN A 29 15.67 -18.57 0.41
N PRO A 30 14.76 -19.56 0.22
CA PRO A 30 13.66 -19.41 -0.72
C PRO A 30 12.71 -18.24 -0.41
N ASP A 31 12.59 -17.85 0.86
CA ASP A 31 11.68 -16.78 1.25
C ASP A 31 12.18 -15.40 0.89
N LEU A 32 13.47 -15.20 1.13
CA LEU A 32 14.16 -13.98 0.75
C LEU A 32 14.22 -13.85 -0.78
N GLN A 33 14.52 -14.95 -1.49
CA GLN A 33 14.56 -14.95 -2.96
C GLN A 33 13.21 -14.58 -3.59
N ALA A 34 12.10 -15.00 -2.98
CA ALA A 34 10.76 -14.67 -3.47
C ALA A 34 10.44 -13.16 -3.42
N LEU A 35 11.11 -12.41 -2.54
CA LEU A 35 10.95 -10.96 -2.38
C LEU A 35 12.02 -10.14 -3.10
N LEU A 36 13.09 -10.80 -3.54
CA LEU A 36 14.24 -10.21 -4.21
C LEU A 36 14.43 -10.88 -5.58
N PRO A 37 13.45 -10.78 -6.50
CA PRO A 37 13.59 -11.40 -7.81
C PRO A 37 14.81 -10.83 -8.55
N GLY A 38 15.63 -11.72 -9.12
CA GLY A 38 16.83 -11.35 -9.88
C GLY A 38 18.10 -11.16 -9.05
N THR A 39 18.09 -11.31 -7.72
CA THR A 39 19.34 -11.36 -6.93
C THR A 39 19.97 -12.75 -6.97
N PRO A 40 21.32 -12.85 -6.96
CA PRO A 40 22.00 -14.11 -6.70
C PRO A 40 21.64 -14.64 -5.30
N ALA A 41 21.34 -15.94 -5.21
CA ALA A 41 21.10 -16.60 -3.94
C ALA A 41 22.32 -16.46 -3.02
N GLY A 42 22.10 -16.08 -1.76
CA GLY A 42 23.14 -15.81 -0.77
C GLY A 42 23.92 -14.50 -0.98
N GLY A 43 23.54 -13.66 -1.96
CA GLY A 43 24.22 -12.38 -2.23
C GLY A 43 23.99 -11.32 -1.14
N GLN A 44 24.73 -10.20 -1.24
CA GLN A 44 24.72 -9.12 -0.22
C GLN A 44 23.33 -8.60 0.10
N VAL A 45 22.50 -8.31 -0.91
CA VAL A 45 21.13 -7.79 -0.73
C VAL A 45 20.26 -8.74 0.11
N GLN A 46 20.45 -10.05 -0.08
CA GLN A 46 19.74 -11.06 0.69
C GLN A 46 20.25 -11.14 2.13
N GLN A 47 21.57 -11.05 2.32
CA GLN A 47 22.18 -10.99 3.65
C GLN A 47 21.71 -9.73 4.40
N ASP A 48 21.61 -8.60 3.71
CA ASP A 48 21.11 -7.34 4.26
C ASP A 48 19.65 -7.49 4.71
N LEU A 49 18.76 -8.03 3.86
CA LEU A 49 17.36 -8.28 4.25
C LEU A 49 17.27 -9.23 5.44
N SER A 50 18.03 -10.32 5.42
CA SER A 50 18.05 -11.30 6.51
C SER A 50 18.54 -10.69 7.82
N GLY A 51 19.64 -9.93 7.77
CA GLY A 51 20.23 -9.28 8.94
C GLY A 51 19.30 -8.22 9.53
N ARG A 52 18.70 -7.38 8.67
CA ARG A 52 17.72 -6.37 9.09
C ARG A 52 16.44 -6.99 9.63
N PHE A 53 15.93 -8.06 9.03
CA PHE A 53 14.78 -8.78 9.57
C PHE A 53 15.10 -9.40 10.94
N GLY A 54 16.30 -9.95 11.11
CA GLY A 54 16.80 -10.41 12.40
C GLY A 54 16.88 -9.31 13.46
N ALA A 55 17.23 -8.08 13.06
CA ALA A 55 17.29 -6.91 13.94
C ALA A 55 15.92 -6.45 14.48
N LEU A 56 14.80 -6.99 13.97
CA LEU A 56 13.47 -6.76 14.52
C LEU A 56 13.25 -7.49 15.84
N VAL A 57 13.95 -8.60 16.09
CA VAL A 57 13.83 -9.39 17.31
C VAL A 57 14.33 -8.58 18.51
N GLY A 58 13.52 -8.49 19.56
CA GLY A 58 13.79 -7.69 20.74
C GLY A 58 13.63 -6.19 20.53
N ARG A 59 13.32 -5.74 19.30
CA ARG A 59 13.24 -4.30 18.98
C ARG A 59 12.02 -3.65 19.61
N LEU A 60 10.87 -4.31 19.54
CA LEU A 60 9.62 -3.77 20.08
C LEU A 60 9.70 -3.59 21.61
N PRO A 61 10.14 -4.60 22.40
CA PRO A 61 10.44 -4.40 23.82
C PRO A 61 11.59 -3.39 24.06
N GLY A 62 12.61 -3.39 23.21
CA GLY A 62 13.78 -2.52 23.32
C GLY A 62 13.48 -1.02 23.20
N LEU A 63 12.36 -0.65 22.56
CA LEU A 63 11.87 0.73 22.53
C LEU A 63 11.30 1.20 23.88
N GLY A 64 10.96 0.28 24.78
CA GLY A 64 10.50 0.57 26.15
C GLY A 64 9.37 1.60 26.18
N ASN A 65 9.58 2.68 26.94
CA ASN A 65 8.60 3.75 27.14
C ASN A 65 8.25 4.56 25.87
N LEU A 66 8.94 4.33 24.75
CA LEU A 66 8.60 4.95 23.46
C LEU A 66 7.42 4.27 22.77
N VAL A 67 7.04 3.05 23.19
CA VAL A 67 5.84 2.37 22.68
C VAL A 67 4.62 2.86 23.46
N LYS A 68 3.63 3.43 22.74
CA LYS A 68 2.43 4.03 23.33
C LYS A 68 1.17 3.47 22.70
N VAL A 69 0.04 3.56 23.41
CA VAL A 69 -1.29 3.32 22.84
C VAL A 69 -1.89 4.64 22.38
N ASN A 70 -2.36 4.71 21.14
CA ASN A 70 -2.95 5.93 20.60
C ASN A 70 -4.33 5.66 19.98
N THR A 71 -5.38 6.09 20.69
CA THR A 71 -6.79 5.97 20.26
C THR A 71 -7.14 6.89 19.09
N SER A 72 -6.28 7.87 18.78
CA SER A 72 -6.50 8.86 17.72
C SER A 72 -5.87 8.47 16.39
N LEU A 73 -5.23 7.29 16.28
CA LEU A 73 -4.77 6.78 14.99
C LEU A 73 -5.96 6.52 14.05
N ASN A 74 -5.76 6.77 12.75
CA ASN A 74 -6.79 6.53 11.75
C ASN A 74 -7.23 5.06 11.76
N ALA A 75 -8.51 4.80 11.48
CA ALA A 75 -9.06 3.46 11.36
C ALA A 75 -8.29 2.56 10.36
N SER A 76 -7.64 3.14 9.36
CA SER A 76 -6.79 2.44 8.39
C SER A 76 -5.34 2.18 8.86
N MET A 77 -4.88 2.83 9.92
CA MET A 77 -3.51 2.72 10.44
C MET A 77 -3.49 1.93 11.74
N GLY A 78 -2.98 0.69 11.71
CA GLY A 78 -2.88 -0.15 12.91
C GLY A 78 -1.83 0.35 13.92
N ALA A 79 -0.71 0.84 13.41
CA ALA A 79 0.39 1.40 14.19
C ALA A 79 1.01 2.56 13.40
N ASN A 80 1.89 3.33 14.04
CA ASN A 80 2.61 4.43 13.39
C ASN A 80 3.95 4.72 14.09
N THR A 81 5.03 4.76 13.33
CA THR A 81 6.37 5.09 13.83
C THR A 81 6.67 6.57 13.63
N LEU A 82 7.09 7.23 14.71
CA LEU A 82 7.50 8.63 14.69
C LEU A 82 9.00 8.75 14.89
N ILE A 83 9.63 9.40 13.93
CA ILE A 83 11.07 9.64 13.86
C ILE A 83 11.35 11.14 13.85
N THR A 84 12.46 11.55 14.48
CA THR A 84 12.92 12.93 14.42
C THR A 84 13.30 13.30 12.98
N SER A 85 13.28 14.58 12.66
CA SER A 85 13.81 15.08 11.38
C SER A 85 15.33 15.21 11.42
N GLY A 86 15.95 15.32 10.24
CA GLY A 86 17.38 15.61 10.06
C GLY A 86 18.17 14.42 9.52
N ALA A 87 19.48 14.62 9.32
CA ALA A 87 20.37 13.69 8.63
C ALA A 87 20.48 12.30 9.30
N ASN A 88 20.25 12.22 10.61
CA ASN A 88 20.28 10.98 11.41
C ASN A 88 18.99 10.85 12.23
N PRO A 89 17.85 10.53 11.59
CA PRO A 89 16.56 10.48 12.26
C PRO A 89 16.56 9.41 13.36
N GLN A 90 16.03 9.75 14.54
CA GLN A 90 15.93 8.85 15.68
C GLN A 90 14.46 8.53 15.94
N VAL A 91 14.18 7.27 16.29
CA VAL A 91 12.85 6.88 16.75
C VAL A 91 12.60 7.55 18.09
N PHE A 92 11.49 8.28 18.21
CA PHE A 92 11.09 8.87 19.49
C PHE A 92 9.70 8.42 19.94
N ARG A 93 8.92 7.74 19.09
CA ARG A 93 7.67 7.09 19.49
C ARG A 93 7.23 6.01 18.50
N LEU A 94 6.63 4.94 19.00
CA LEU A 94 5.86 3.98 18.22
C LEU A 94 4.45 3.93 18.80
N ASP A 95 3.47 4.42 18.04
CA ASP A 95 2.07 4.43 18.44
C ASP A 95 1.39 3.13 17.97
N LEU A 96 0.74 2.41 18.87
CA LEU A 96 -0.07 1.23 18.60
C LEU A 96 -1.55 1.56 18.81
N ARG A 97 -2.44 1.05 17.96
CA ARG A 97 -3.87 1.15 18.26
C ARG A 97 -4.26 0.22 19.43
N PRO A 98 -5.32 0.58 20.17
CA PRO A 98 -5.78 -0.23 21.30
C PRO A 98 -6.09 -1.68 20.95
N ASP A 99 -6.71 -1.93 19.79
CA ASP A 99 -7.10 -3.26 19.29
C ASP A 99 -5.92 -4.20 19.07
N LEU A 100 -4.73 -3.68 18.72
CA LEU A 100 -3.53 -4.49 18.59
C LEU A 100 -3.03 -5.06 19.92
N VAL A 101 -3.28 -4.35 21.03
CA VAL A 101 -2.75 -4.70 22.36
C VAL A 101 -3.85 -5.14 23.34
N GLN A 102 -5.05 -5.48 22.87
CA GLN A 102 -6.16 -5.92 23.73
C GLN A 102 -5.88 -7.24 24.44
N ALA A 103 -5.34 -8.23 23.71
CA ALA A 103 -5.09 -9.56 24.23
C ALA A 103 -3.99 -10.27 23.44
N VAL A 104 -3.31 -11.20 24.10
CA VAL A 104 -2.47 -12.19 23.44
C VAL A 104 -3.31 -13.06 22.51
N SER A 105 -2.81 -13.29 21.30
CA SER A 105 -3.51 -14.06 20.27
C SER A 105 -2.73 -15.33 19.95
N ALA A 106 -3.40 -16.40 19.54
CA ALA A 106 -2.70 -17.53 18.93
C ALA A 106 -2.28 -17.25 17.48
N SER A 107 -2.85 -16.22 16.83
CA SER A 107 -2.52 -15.83 15.45
C SER A 107 -1.40 -14.80 15.39
N TYR A 108 -0.84 -14.64 14.18
CA TYR A 108 0.17 -13.62 13.88
C TYR A 108 -0.43 -12.26 13.47
N GLN A 109 -1.76 -12.11 13.40
CA GLN A 109 -2.38 -10.92 12.77
C GLN A 109 -1.93 -9.59 13.40
N ASN A 110 -1.96 -9.47 14.72
CA ASN A 110 -1.51 -8.24 15.40
C ASN A 110 0.00 -8.02 15.19
N THR A 111 0.80 -9.08 15.28
CA THR A 111 2.24 -9.05 15.04
C THR A 111 2.58 -8.57 13.63
N LEU A 112 1.89 -9.08 12.61
CA LEU A 112 2.10 -8.72 11.21
C LEU A 112 1.78 -7.26 10.94
N THR A 113 0.74 -6.71 11.59
CA THR A 113 0.40 -5.28 11.50
C THR A 113 1.52 -4.40 12.06
N VAL A 114 2.21 -4.84 13.11
CA VAL A 114 3.28 -4.06 13.75
C VAL A 114 4.61 -4.18 13.01
N ILE A 115 4.90 -5.28 12.30
CA ILE A 115 6.20 -5.49 11.64
C ILE A 115 6.51 -4.41 10.59
N HIS A 116 5.51 -3.94 9.83
CA HIS A 116 5.69 -2.83 8.89
C HIS A 116 6.27 -1.61 9.62
N GLU A 117 5.59 -1.16 10.66
CA GLU A 117 5.98 0.02 11.43
C GLU A 117 7.30 -0.20 12.18
N LEU A 118 7.46 -1.36 12.82
CA LEU A 118 8.68 -1.70 13.56
C LEU A 118 9.92 -1.69 12.65
N SER A 119 9.78 -2.00 11.36
CA SER A 119 10.90 -1.94 10.41
C SER A 119 11.46 -0.54 10.21
N HIS A 120 10.63 0.51 10.31
CA HIS A 120 11.10 1.91 10.29
C HIS A 120 12.01 2.25 11.47
N THR A 121 11.99 1.42 12.52
CA THR A 121 12.80 1.63 13.72
C THR A 121 14.21 1.11 13.59
N ILE A 122 14.54 0.32 12.56
CA ILE A 122 15.89 -0.24 12.38
C ILE A 122 16.90 0.91 12.23
N THR A 123 17.85 0.98 13.16
CA THR A 123 18.92 2.00 13.15
C THR A 123 20.11 1.45 12.39
N GLU A 124 20.64 2.21 11.44
CA GLU A 124 21.76 1.78 10.62
C GLU A 124 22.85 2.83 10.63
N ASN A 125 24.08 2.40 10.92
CA ASN A 125 25.25 3.28 10.96
C ASN A 125 25.56 3.78 9.55
N HIS A 126 24.95 4.90 9.16
CA HIS A 126 25.09 5.60 7.87
C HIS A 126 24.27 5.04 6.69
N ALA A 127 23.41 4.04 6.90
CA ALA A 127 22.46 3.58 5.88
C ALA A 127 21.06 4.17 6.11
N PHE A 128 20.34 4.37 5.00
CA PHE A 128 19.03 4.99 4.99
C PHE A 128 18.01 4.09 5.72
N PRO A 129 17.22 4.59 6.70
CA PRO A 129 16.26 3.76 7.42
C PRO A 129 15.20 3.20 6.46
N VAL A 130 14.59 2.08 6.84
CA VAL A 130 13.49 1.49 6.07
C VAL A 130 12.35 2.52 5.91
N LYS A 131 11.81 2.68 4.70
CA LYS A 131 10.74 3.64 4.35
C LYS A 131 9.62 2.99 3.53
N ASP A 132 8.60 3.79 3.25
CA ASP A 132 7.46 3.42 2.40
C ASP A 132 7.70 3.83 0.95
N TYR A 133 8.45 3.02 0.22
CA TYR A 133 8.62 3.22 -1.22
C TYR A 133 7.42 2.68 -2.00
N ALA A 134 6.96 1.47 -1.65
CA ALA A 134 5.78 0.87 -2.24
C ALA A 134 5.04 -0.03 -1.26
N TYR A 135 3.71 0.04 -1.32
CA TYR A 135 2.81 -0.78 -0.51
C TYR A 135 2.45 -2.07 -1.22
N ARG A 136 2.35 -3.20 -0.50
CA ARG A 136 1.97 -4.54 -1.00
C ARG A 136 0.62 -4.56 -1.71
N SER A 137 -0.28 -3.64 -1.36
CA SER A 137 -1.57 -3.44 -2.03
C SER A 137 -1.50 -2.58 -3.29
N GLY A 138 -0.40 -1.84 -3.49
CA GLY A 138 -0.21 -0.89 -4.59
C GLY A 138 0.44 -1.50 -5.83
N TRP A 139 0.50 -0.70 -6.90
CA TRP A 139 1.01 -1.13 -8.22
C TRP A 139 2.52 -1.25 -8.25
N ALA A 140 3.24 -0.42 -7.50
CA ALA A 140 4.70 -0.34 -7.53
C ALA A 140 5.41 -1.52 -6.85
N TRP A 141 4.73 -2.24 -5.95
CA TRP A 141 5.30 -3.31 -5.13
C TRP A 141 6.09 -4.36 -5.93
N GLY A 142 5.51 -4.86 -7.03
CA GLY A 142 6.13 -5.89 -7.86
C GLY A 142 7.28 -5.41 -8.74
N TYR A 143 7.62 -4.12 -8.68
CA TYR A 143 8.61 -3.44 -9.51
C TYR A 143 9.78 -2.87 -8.70
N LEU A 144 9.78 -3.00 -7.37
CA LEU A 144 10.92 -2.57 -6.56
C LEU A 144 12.18 -3.31 -7.01
N THR A 145 13.28 -2.57 -7.14
CA THR A 145 14.59 -3.20 -7.30
C THR A 145 14.96 -3.93 -6.02
N PRO A 146 15.80 -4.97 -6.07
CA PRO A 146 16.19 -5.67 -4.86
C PRO A 146 16.80 -4.74 -3.79
N ALA A 147 17.59 -3.74 -4.20
CA ALA A 147 18.14 -2.74 -3.28
C ALA A 147 17.05 -1.93 -2.58
N LEU A 148 16.01 -1.49 -3.30
CA LEU A 148 14.87 -0.79 -2.70
C LEU A 148 13.99 -1.70 -1.84
N SER A 149 13.83 -2.98 -2.22
CA SER A 149 13.08 -3.94 -1.43
C SER A 149 13.66 -4.08 -0.02
N VAL A 150 14.99 -4.10 0.14
CA VAL A 150 15.65 -4.20 1.46
C VAL A 150 15.35 -3.00 2.36
N VAL A 151 15.13 -1.82 1.78
CA VAL A 151 14.82 -0.58 2.52
C VAL A 151 13.33 -0.22 2.47
N ASN A 152 12.45 -1.15 2.09
CA ASN A 152 11.01 -0.93 2.02
C ASN A 152 10.26 -1.67 3.12
N ALA A 153 9.45 -0.97 3.93
CA ALA A 153 8.81 -1.53 5.12
C ALA A 153 7.89 -2.72 4.80
N ASP A 154 7.16 -2.61 3.71
CA ASP A 154 6.22 -3.63 3.31
C ASP A 154 6.91 -4.93 2.83
N THR A 155 8.21 -4.89 2.50
CA THR A 155 9.08 -6.07 2.28
C THR A 155 9.17 -6.94 3.53
N TYR A 156 9.33 -6.31 4.69
CA TYR A 156 9.36 -7.01 5.98
C TYR A 156 7.98 -7.57 6.32
N ALA A 157 6.92 -6.79 6.08
CA ALA A 157 5.55 -7.26 6.29
C ALA A 157 5.22 -8.47 5.40
N GLN A 158 5.60 -8.45 4.12
CA GLN A 158 5.37 -9.60 3.22
C GLN A 158 6.24 -10.80 3.59
N LEU A 159 7.50 -10.59 4.01
CA LEU A 159 8.36 -11.67 4.49
C LEU A 159 7.73 -12.34 5.71
N ALA A 160 7.32 -11.55 6.69
CA ALA A 160 6.68 -12.04 7.91
C ALA A 160 5.39 -12.79 7.60
N VAL A 161 4.57 -12.32 6.66
CA VAL A 161 3.38 -13.03 6.19
C VAL A 161 3.72 -14.42 5.67
N ARG A 162 4.72 -14.55 4.78
CA ARG A 162 5.10 -15.85 4.22
C ARG A 162 5.64 -16.81 5.29
N LEU A 163 6.39 -16.28 6.26
CA LEU A 163 6.91 -17.06 7.37
C LEU A 163 5.80 -17.48 8.35
N ALA A 164 4.84 -16.60 8.62
CA ALA A 164 3.70 -16.87 9.51
C ALA A 164 2.77 -17.92 8.92
N GLU A 165 2.50 -17.85 7.61
CA GLU A 165 1.74 -18.88 6.91
C GLU A 165 2.43 -20.24 6.94
N ARG A 166 3.77 -20.28 6.86
CA ARG A 166 4.52 -21.53 7.05
C ARG A 166 4.46 -22.03 8.49
N ALA A 167 4.68 -21.15 9.46
CA ALA A 167 4.67 -21.48 10.88
C ALA A 167 3.31 -22.03 11.32
N ASP A 168 2.22 -21.45 10.81
CA ASP A 168 0.85 -21.90 11.06
C ASP A 168 0.41 -23.08 10.19
N ASN A 169 1.24 -23.53 9.23
CA ASN A 169 0.86 -24.46 8.16
C ASN A 169 -0.45 -24.05 7.46
N GLY A 170 -0.62 -22.75 7.23
CA GLY A 170 -1.80 -22.12 6.66
C GLY A 170 -1.46 -21.16 5.52
N PRO A 171 -1.11 -21.67 4.31
CA PRO A 171 -0.86 -20.84 3.13
C PRO A 171 -2.03 -19.91 2.81
N GLY A 172 -1.76 -18.66 2.45
CA GLY A 172 -2.80 -17.68 2.08
C GLY A 172 -3.59 -17.06 3.22
N ARG A 173 -3.34 -17.43 4.48
CA ARG A 173 -4.08 -16.89 5.63
C ARG A 173 -3.84 -15.40 5.86
N TYR A 174 -2.63 -14.93 5.56
CA TYR A 174 -2.17 -13.58 5.86
C TYR A 174 -1.74 -12.81 4.59
N SER A 175 -1.71 -13.50 3.45
CA SER A 175 -1.43 -12.95 2.13
C SER A 175 -2.54 -11.97 1.70
N LEU A 176 -2.13 -10.94 0.95
CA LEU A 176 -3.05 -9.96 0.39
C LEU A 176 -3.58 -10.48 -0.94
N PHE A 177 -4.90 -10.68 -0.99
CA PHE A 177 -5.67 -10.96 -2.20
C PHE A 177 -6.50 -9.74 -2.56
N GLY A 178 -6.80 -9.55 -3.84
CA GLY A 178 -7.38 -8.29 -4.24
C GLY A 178 -7.39 -8.03 -5.73
N LEU A 179 -8.26 -7.10 -6.11
CA LEU A 179 -8.30 -6.53 -7.45
C LEU A 179 -6.92 -6.07 -7.94
N VAL A 180 -6.26 -5.18 -7.18
CA VAL A 180 -4.97 -4.60 -7.59
C VAL A 180 -3.84 -5.63 -7.55
N PRO A 181 -3.64 -6.42 -6.47
CA PRO A 181 -2.65 -7.49 -6.48
C PRO A 181 -2.78 -8.45 -7.68
N ALA A 182 -4.00 -8.87 -8.01
CA ALA A 182 -4.27 -9.79 -9.13
C ALA A 182 -3.92 -9.16 -10.49
N GLN A 183 -4.41 -7.95 -10.76
CA GLN A 183 -4.14 -7.25 -12.02
C GLN A 183 -2.65 -6.88 -12.13
N ARG A 184 -2.02 -6.44 -11.04
CA ARG A 184 -0.58 -6.12 -11.01
C ARG A 184 0.26 -7.33 -11.37
N GLU A 185 0.00 -8.48 -10.77
CA GLU A 185 0.77 -9.70 -11.04
C GLU A 185 0.59 -10.15 -12.49
N HIS A 186 -0.65 -10.10 -13.00
CA HIS A 186 -0.92 -10.40 -14.40
C HIS A 186 -0.17 -9.46 -15.37
N LEU A 187 -0.23 -8.15 -15.13
CA LEU A 187 0.47 -7.15 -15.97
C LEU A 187 1.99 -7.28 -15.86
N ARG A 188 2.52 -7.65 -14.70
CA ARG A 188 3.95 -7.93 -14.51
C ARG A 188 4.38 -9.15 -15.32
N GLY A 189 3.57 -10.22 -15.31
CA GLY A 189 3.80 -11.42 -16.14
C GLY A 189 3.71 -11.14 -17.64
N ALA A 190 2.99 -10.10 -18.05
CA ALA A 190 2.88 -9.63 -19.43
C ALA A 190 3.96 -8.60 -19.83
N ALA A 191 5.03 -8.44 -19.03
CA ALA A 191 6.15 -7.58 -19.36
C ALA A 191 6.73 -7.95 -20.75
N GLY A 192 6.99 -6.93 -21.57
CA GLY A 192 7.44 -7.11 -22.96
C GLY A 192 6.30 -7.28 -23.98
N GLN A 193 5.05 -7.48 -23.53
CA GLN A 193 3.85 -7.42 -24.39
C GLN A 193 3.08 -6.11 -24.21
N THR A 194 3.15 -5.51 -23.02
CA THR A 194 2.55 -4.22 -22.69
C THR A 194 3.41 -3.46 -21.70
N VAL A 195 3.29 -2.13 -21.71
CA VAL A 195 3.92 -1.22 -20.73
C VAL A 195 2.98 -0.83 -19.58
N LEU A 196 1.71 -1.25 -19.61
CA LEU A 196 0.67 -0.77 -18.68
C LEU A 196 1.01 -1.03 -17.21
N GLY A 197 1.57 -2.21 -16.90
CA GLY A 197 2.01 -2.52 -15.54
C GLY A 197 3.12 -1.59 -15.03
N ALA A 198 4.14 -1.34 -15.86
CA ALA A 198 5.23 -0.43 -15.55
C ALA A 198 4.75 1.04 -15.44
N ALA A 199 3.78 1.44 -16.28
CA ALA A 199 3.17 2.76 -16.23
C ALA A 199 2.37 3.01 -14.92
N LEU A 200 1.60 2.02 -14.48
CA LEU A 200 0.88 2.05 -13.20
C LEU A 200 1.85 2.08 -12.01
N ALA A 201 2.91 1.28 -12.06
CA ALA A 201 3.96 1.28 -11.05
C ALA A 201 4.65 2.65 -10.96
N TRP A 202 4.99 3.26 -12.11
CA TRP A 202 5.58 4.60 -12.15
C TRP A 202 4.62 5.65 -11.55
N ALA A 203 3.34 5.65 -11.94
CA ALA A 203 2.35 6.58 -11.41
C ALA A 203 2.16 6.41 -9.90
N ASP A 204 2.13 5.16 -9.40
CA ASP A 204 2.01 4.85 -7.98
C ASP A 204 3.23 5.30 -7.19
N LEU A 205 4.46 5.11 -7.70
CA LEU A 205 5.68 5.64 -7.07
C LEU A 205 5.64 7.16 -6.94
N VAL A 206 5.37 7.87 -8.04
CA VAL A 206 5.31 9.34 -8.07
C VAL A 206 4.27 9.86 -7.08
N LEU A 207 3.07 9.28 -7.10
CA LEU A 207 1.98 9.71 -6.23
C LEU A 207 2.21 9.34 -4.77
N ASN A 208 2.86 8.21 -4.50
CA ASN A 208 3.25 7.81 -3.16
C ASN A 208 4.24 8.81 -2.55
N ARG A 209 5.26 9.21 -3.33
CA ARG A 209 6.21 10.23 -2.90
C ARG A 209 5.52 11.57 -2.64
N ALA A 210 4.67 12.02 -3.56
CA ALA A 210 3.91 13.25 -3.40
C ALA A 210 3.03 13.23 -2.14
N TRP A 211 2.34 12.12 -1.87
CA TRP A 211 1.50 11.97 -0.69
C TRP A 211 2.30 12.11 0.61
N LEU A 212 3.39 11.34 0.77
CA LEU A 212 4.25 11.45 1.95
C LEU A 212 4.81 12.86 2.12
N ARG A 213 5.18 13.54 1.02
CA ARG A 213 5.69 14.92 1.06
C ARG A 213 4.61 15.95 1.39
N SER A 214 3.37 15.71 0.99
CA SER A 214 2.25 16.60 1.32
C SER A 214 1.91 16.59 2.82
N LEU A 215 2.11 15.46 3.49
CA LEU A 215 1.96 15.34 4.95
C LEU A 215 3.07 16.12 5.67
N ASP A 216 4.32 15.98 5.22
CA ASP A 216 5.46 16.77 5.71
C ASP A 216 5.23 18.29 5.51
N ALA A 217 4.71 18.69 4.35
CA ALA A 217 4.36 20.08 4.05
C ALA A 217 3.25 20.61 4.98
N THR A 218 2.25 19.79 5.28
CA THR A 218 1.18 20.12 6.23
C THR A 218 1.73 20.38 7.63
N ALA A 219 2.64 19.54 8.11
CA ALA A 219 3.30 19.75 9.39
C ALA A 219 4.13 21.04 9.40
N HIS A 220 4.85 21.33 8.31
CA HIS A 220 5.63 22.57 8.16
C HIS A 220 4.78 23.83 8.10
N ALA A 221 3.64 23.78 7.40
CA ALA A 221 2.71 24.90 7.27
C ALA A 221 2.15 25.36 8.62
N LYS A 222 2.02 24.45 9.59
CA LYS A 222 1.51 24.73 10.94
C LYS A 222 2.51 25.43 11.86
N VAL A 223 3.79 25.49 11.49
CA VAL A 223 4.84 26.08 12.32
C VAL A 223 4.70 27.61 12.30
N ASP A 224 4.42 28.19 13.46
CA ASP A 224 4.56 29.63 13.72
C ASP A 224 5.82 29.86 14.56
N VAL A 225 6.58 30.88 14.19
CA VAL A 225 7.89 31.17 14.80
C VAL A 225 7.83 32.53 15.47
N PRO A 226 8.19 32.68 16.75
CA PRO A 226 8.31 34.00 17.37
C PRO A 226 9.21 34.92 16.54
N ASP A 227 8.80 36.17 16.33
CA ASP A 227 9.49 37.08 15.41
C ASP A 227 10.97 37.27 15.78
N ALA A 228 11.28 37.29 17.07
CA ALA A 228 12.64 37.38 17.60
C ALA A 228 13.55 36.21 17.15
N ASN A 229 12.96 35.05 16.84
CA ASN A 229 13.68 33.84 16.42
C ASN A 229 13.60 33.59 14.91
N TRP A 230 12.88 34.43 14.15
CA TRP A 230 12.59 34.15 12.74
C TRP A 230 13.86 34.00 11.89
N ALA A 231 14.81 34.93 12.02
CA ALA A 231 16.07 34.87 11.28
C ALA A 231 16.87 33.59 11.61
N THR A 232 16.93 33.22 12.89
CA THR A 232 17.58 31.97 13.33
C THR A 232 16.87 30.75 12.77
N GLN A 233 15.54 30.73 12.78
CA GLN A 233 14.77 29.61 12.25
C GLN A 233 14.96 29.44 10.73
N GLN A 234 15.03 30.54 9.98
CA GLN A 234 15.35 30.51 8.55
C GLN A 234 16.74 29.91 8.31
N GLN A 235 17.74 30.27 9.11
CA GLN A 235 19.08 29.66 9.04
C GLN A 235 19.04 28.16 9.37
N THR A 236 18.29 27.77 10.41
CA THR A 236 18.11 26.35 10.77
C THR A 236 17.46 25.56 9.64
N TRP A 237 16.41 26.09 9.02
CA TRP A 237 15.77 25.42 7.88
C TRP A 237 16.68 25.36 6.64
N ALA A 238 17.49 26.39 6.39
CA ALA A 238 18.45 26.37 5.30
C ALA A 238 19.59 25.36 5.54
N ALA A 239 19.97 25.14 6.80
CA ALA A 239 21.04 24.21 7.18
C ALA A 239 20.59 22.73 7.21
N ASP A 240 19.29 22.45 7.41
CA ASP A 240 18.72 21.10 7.35
C ASP A 240 18.25 20.78 5.91
N PRO A 241 18.87 19.81 5.21
CA PRO A 241 18.51 19.46 3.85
C PRO A 241 17.03 19.10 3.66
N ASP A 242 16.39 18.46 4.65
CA ASP A 242 14.97 18.10 4.56
C ASP A 242 14.07 19.31 4.75
N ALA A 243 14.44 20.20 5.67
CA ALA A 243 13.69 21.44 5.90
C ALA A 243 13.81 22.39 4.71
N ALA A 244 15.00 22.47 4.10
CA ALA A 244 15.23 23.28 2.91
C ALA A 244 14.29 22.88 1.75
N GLN A 245 14.03 21.58 1.56
CA GLN A 245 13.08 21.12 0.54
C GLN A 245 11.64 21.54 0.84
N ARG A 246 11.20 21.47 2.11
CA ARG A 246 9.86 21.94 2.51
C ARG A 246 9.70 23.45 2.30
N VAL A 247 10.73 24.24 2.63
CA VAL A 247 10.75 25.69 2.38
C VAL A 247 10.73 25.99 0.87
N ALA A 248 11.48 25.23 0.07
CA ALA A 248 11.48 25.38 -1.39
C ALA A 248 10.11 25.06 -2.01
N PHE A 249 9.44 24.01 -1.53
CA PHE A 249 8.06 23.68 -1.93
C PHE A 249 7.08 24.80 -1.55
N GLU A 250 7.13 25.31 -0.30
CA GLU A 250 6.32 26.45 0.13
C GLU A 250 6.59 27.67 -0.78
N GLY A 251 7.86 27.94 -1.11
CA GLY A 251 8.26 28.99 -2.04
C GLY A 251 7.69 28.80 -3.45
N ARG A 252 7.55 27.56 -3.94
CA ARG A 252 6.86 27.28 -5.22
C ARG A 252 5.37 27.61 -5.14
N LEU A 253 4.69 27.27 -4.04
CA LEU A 253 3.29 27.62 -3.85
C LEU A 253 3.09 29.15 -3.79
N VAL A 254 4.00 29.86 -3.12
CA VAL A 254 3.99 31.34 -3.06
C VAL A 254 4.24 31.95 -4.44
N GLY A 255 5.31 31.53 -5.13
CA GLY A 255 5.63 32.03 -6.47
C GLY A 255 4.55 31.72 -7.52
N ALA A 256 3.76 30.68 -7.29
CA ALA A 256 2.60 30.29 -8.09
C ALA A 256 1.30 31.03 -7.71
N ASN A 257 1.34 31.93 -6.71
CA ASN A 257 0.18 32.61 -6.13
C ASN A 257 -0.90 31.65 -5.59
N LEU A 258 -0.50 30.45 -5.15
CA LEU A 258 -1.39 29.48 -4.49
C LEU A 258 -1.42 29.68 -2.97
N LEU A 259 -0.45 30.42 -2.44
CA LEU A 259 -0.26 30.69 -1.02
C LEU A 259 0.32 32.11 -0.87
N SER A 260 -0.02 32.83 0.19
CA SER A 260 0.70 34.05 0.57
C SER A 260 1.99 33.69 1.31
N ALA A 261 3.03 34.52 1.15
CA ALA A 261 4.25 34.38 1.94
C ALA A 261 3.95 34.46 3.46
N ARG A 262 4.83 33.86 4.26
CA ARG A 262 4.79 34.00 5.72
C ARG A 262 4.91 35.48 6.12
N TYR A 263 4.15 35.88 7.12
CA TYR A 263 4.10 37.25 7.62
C TYR A 263 4.02 37.27 9.15
N SER A 264 4.46 38.38 9.74
CA SER A 264 4.36 38.60 11.19
C SER A 264 2.93 39.00 11.58
N LEU A 265 2.37 38.30 12.56
CA LEU A 265 1.10 38.61 13.20
C LEU A 265 1.17 38.26 14.69
N LEU A 266 0.78 39.19 15.56
CA LEU A 266 0.77 38.99 17.02
C LEU A 266 2.12 38.52 17.60
N GLY A 267 3.23 38.98 17.03
CA GLY A 267 4.59 38.67 17.50
C GLY A 267 5.14 37.31 17.03
N SER A 268 4.47 36.66 16.08
CA SER A 268 4.94 35.43 15.43
C SER A 268 4.81 35.50 13.91
N THR A 269 5.81 34.96 13.21
CA THR A 269 5.84 34.83 11.76
C THR A 269 5.37 33.45 11.34
N GLY A 270 4.35 33.40 10.49
CA GLY A 270 3.70 32.16 10.06
C GLY A 270 2.85 32.33 8.80
N LEU A 271 2.23 31.23 8.38
CA LEU A 271 1.22 31.27 7.31
C LEU A 271 -0.13 31.75 7.85
N THR A 272 -0.94 32.38 6.99
CA THR A 272 -2.33 32.68 7.34
C THR A 272 -3.09 31.39 7.66
N THR A 273 -4.18 31.47 8.43
CA THR A 273 -5.08 30.32 8.65
C THR A 273 -5.53 29.70 7.33
N TYR A 274 -5.87 30.54 6.33
CA TYR A 274 -6.24 30.07 5.00
C TYR A 274 -5.07 29.37 4.27
N GLY A 275 -3.84 29.86 4.42
CA GLY A 275 -2.65 29.21 3.87
C GLY A 275 -2.41 27.83 4.48
N LYS A 276 -2.57 27.70 5.80
CA LYS A 276 -2.50 26.41 6.50
C LYS A 276 -3.55 25.43 5.97
N TRP A 277 -4.81 25.87 5.86
CA TRP A 277 -5.89 25.06 5.28
C TRP A 277 -5.65 24.71 3.81
N THR A 278 -5.04 25.61 3.04
CA THR A 278 -4.73 25.36 1.63
C THR A 278 -3.75 24.19 1.48
N VAL A 279 -2.70 24.16 2.31
CA VAL A 279 -1.74 23.03 2.31
C VAL A 279 -2.41 21.74 2.78
N GLU A 280 -3.29 21.80 3.80
CA GLU A 280 -4.07 20.65 4.24
C GLU A 280 -5.00 20.10 3.14
N TRP A 281 -5.72 20.97 2.43
CA TRP A 281 -6.60 20.57 1.34
C TRP A 281 -5.84 19.96 0.16
N ILE A 282 -4.66 20.49 -0.16
CA ILE A 282 -3.75 19.89 -1.15
C ILE A 282 -3.37 18.48 -0.68
N ALA A 283 -2.93 18.31 0.57
CA ALA A 283 -2.54 17.01 1.10
C ALA A 283 -3.70 16.00 1.07
N SER A 284 -4.91 16.41 1.45
CA SER A 284 -6.11 15.57 1.34
C SER A 284 -6.42 15.16 -0.09
N ALA A 285 -6.27 16.05 -1.08
CA ALA A 285 -6.47 15.71 -2.49
C ALA A 285 -5.42 14.72 -3.01
N VAL A 286 -4.15 14.87 -2.61
CA VAL A 286 -3.07 13.95 -2.99
C VAL A 286 -3.26 12.58 -2.31
N GLU A 287 -3.66 12.55 -1.04
CA GLU A 287 -4.03 11.33 -0.32
C GLU A 287 -5.22 10.63 -0.99
N GLU A 288 -6.26 11.38 -1.37
CA GLU A 288 -7.41 10.83 -2.07
C GLU A 288 -7.01 10.23 -3.42
N ALA A 289 -6.15 10.91 -4.19
CA ALA A 289 -5.60 10.37 -5.43
C ALA A 289 -4.82 9.06 -5.19
N LYS A 290 -3.98 9.02 -4.15
CA LYS A 290 -3.20 7.82 -3.78
C LYS A 290 -4.13 6.66 -3.44
N ASN A 291 -5.15 6.92 -2.62
CA ASN A 291 -6.16 5.94 -2.20
C ASN A 291 -7.04 5.49 -3.38
N LEU A 292 -7.31 6.39 -4.33
CA LEU A 292 -8.02 6.04 -5.56
C LEU A 292 -7.16 5.06 -6.37
N LEU A 293 -5.94 5.45 -6.76
CA LEU A 293 -5.04 4.63 -7.58
C LEU A 293 -4.78 3.25 -6.99
N SER A 294 -4.62 3.16 -5.67
CA SER A 294 -4.37 1.90 -4.94
C SER A 294 -5.56 0.94 -4.91
N GLY A 295 -6.72 1.34 -5.43
CA GLY A 295 -7.89 0.48 -5.57
C GLY A 295 -8.70 0.75 -6.83
N LEU A 296 -8.03 1.20 -7.91
CA LEU A 296 -8.65 1.31 -9.23
C LEU A 296 -8.68 -0.05 -9.91
N GLU A 297 -9.80 -0.34 -10.55
CA GLU A 297 -9.87 -1.37 -11.57
C GLU A 297 -9.33 -0.82 -12.89
N VAL A 298 -8.29 -1.44 -13.42
CA VAL A 298 -7.75 -1.09 -14.73
C VAL A 298 -8.53 -1.83 -15.80
N VAL A 299 -9.12 -1.09 -16.73
CA VAL A 299 -9.96 -1.60 -17.81
C VAL A 299 -9.41 -1.10 -19.14
N PRO A 300 -8.63 -1.94 -19.85
CA PRO A 300 -8.29 -1.69 -21.24
C PRO A 300 -9.58 -1.63 -22.07
N VAL A 301 -9.65 -0.71 -23.02
CA VAL A 301 -10.76 -0.62 -23.97
C VAL A 301 -10.24 -0.70 -25.40
N ALA A 302 -11.01 -1.33 -26.29
CA ALA A 302 -10.63 -1.54 -27.69
C ALA A 302 -10.63 -0.26 -28.55
N ASP A 303 -11.03 0.87 -27.96
CA ASP A 303 -11.08 2.17 -28.64
C ASP A 303 -9.68 2.65 -29.08
N ASN A 304 -9.59 3.17 -30.30
CA ASN A 304 -8.33 3.65 -30.89
C ASN A 304 -8.01 5.12 -30.53
N GLY A 305 -8.85 5.80 -29.75
CA GLY A 305 -8.55 7.10 -29.18
C GLY A 305 -7.31 7.03 -28.29
N GLY A 306 -6.68 8.17 -28.02
CA GLY A 306 -5.47 8.29 -27.19
C GLY A 306 -5.76 8.72 -25.75
N PHE A 307 -6.87 8.25 -25.17
CA PHE A 307 -7.35 8.71 -23.86
C PHE A 307 -7.02 7.74 -22.72
N VAL A 308 -6.84 8.33 -21.54
CA VAL A 308 -6.87 7.65 -20.25
C VAL A 308 -7.85 8.43 -19.39
N SER A 309 -8.86 7.76 -18.84
CA SER A 309 -9.88 8.41 -18.02
C SER A 309 -10.13 7.65 -16.73
N CYS A 310 -10.37 8.40 -15.66
CA CYS A 310 -10.57 7.84 -14.34
C CYS A 310 -11.96 8.24 -13.83
N SER A 311 -12.73 7.26 -13.35
CA SER A 311 -14.00 7.47 -12.66
C SER A 311 -13.80 7.17 -11.18
N LYS A 312 -13.86 8.21 -10.34
CA LYS A 312 -13.78 8.09 -8.89
C LYS A 312 -14.91 7.22 -8.33
N ASP A 313 -16.15 7.50 -8.72
CA ASP A 313 -17.34 6.79 -8.22
C ASP A 313 -17.36 5.31 -8.58
N ARG A 314 -16.93 4.97 -9.81
CA ARG A 314 -16.85 3.58 -10.28
C ARG A 314 -15.52 2.92 -9.94
N ARG A 315 -14.58 3.67 -9.34
CA ARG A 315 -13.19 3.26 -9.10
C ARG A 315 -12.55 2.56 -10.32
N THR A 316 -12.75 3.11 -11.51
CA THR A 316 -12.32 2.50 -12.77
C THR A 316 -11.36 3.43 -13.50
N LEU A 317 -10.27 2.87 -14.02
CA LEU A 317 -9.33 3.52 -14.95
C LEU A 317 -9.51 2.91 -16.35
N LEU A 318 -10.08 3.68 -17.26
CA LEU A 318 -10.19 3.29 -18.67
C LEU A 318 -8.90 3.66 -19.40
N VAL A 319 -8.30 2.69 -20.07
CA VAL A 319 -7.09 2.87 -20.87
C VAL A 319 -7.41 2.47 -22.30
N SER A 320 -7.42 3.44 -23.22
CA SER A 320 -7.69 3.19 -24.63
C SER A 320 -6.53 2.50 -25.32
N ARG A 321 -6.82 1.73 -26.37
CA ARG A 321 -5.79 1.05 -27.18
C ARG A 321 -4.85 2.05 -27.82
N GLY A 322 -5.31 3.24 -28.22
CA GLY A 322 -4.49 4.24 -28.92
C GLY A 322 -3.27 4.75 -28.14
N VAL A 323 -3.09 4.38 -26.88
CA VAL A 323 -1.87 4.65 -26.10
C VAL A 323 -0.78 3.56 -26.25
N PHE A 324 -0.97 2.55 -27.11
CA PHE A 324 -0.04 1.41 -27.27
C PHE A 324 1.39 1.82 -27.68
N GLY A 325 1.59 3.03 -28.20
CA GLY A 325 2.91 3.56 -28.58
C GLY A 325 3.61 4.34 -27.47
N ASP A 326 2.95 4.58 -26.34
CA ASP A 326 3.53 5.33 -25.23
C ASP A 326 4.60 4.50 -24.51
N SER A 327 5.67 5.17 -24.08
CA SER A 327 6.59 4.61 -23.06
C SER A 327 5.89 4.52 -21.69
N PRO A 328 6.42 3.73 -20.73
CA PRO A 328 5.82 3.64 -19.39
C PRO A 328 5.64 4.99 -18.70
N VAL A 329 6.58 5.93 -18.87
CA VAL A 329 6.50 7.27 -18.25
C VAL A 329 5.44 8.13 -18.93
N GLN A 330 5.32 8.08 -20.26
CA GLN A 330 4.27 8.83 -20.96
C GLN A 330 2.88 8.35 -20.56
N LEU A 331 2.65 7.03 -20.58
CA LEU A 331 1.39 6.43 -20.16
C LEU A 331 1.14 6.67 -18.66
N GLY A 332 2.16 6.52 -17.81
CA GLY A 332 2.10 6.80 -16.37
C GLY A 332 1.74 8.26 -16.09
N GLY A 333 2.26 9.20 -16.89
CA GLY A 333 1.89 10.61 -16.83
C GLY A 333 0.41 10.84 -17.15
N ARG A 334 -0.14 10.19 -18.18
CA ARG A 334 -1.57 10.25 -18.51
C ARG A 334 -2.44 9.64 -17.42
N ILE A 335 -2.03 8.50 -16.86
CA ILE A 335 -2.73 7.84 -15.73
C ILE A 335 -2.77 8.80 -14.54
N LEU A 336 -1.62 9.35 -14.15
CA LEU A 336 -1.54 10.29 -13.04
C LEU A 336 -2.42 11.53 -13.28
N ASN A 337 -2.41 12.09 -14.49
CA ASN A 337 -3.29 13.21 -14.83
C ASN A 337 -4.77 12.84 -14.72
N ALA A 338 -5.17 11.66 -15.21
CA ALA A 338 -6.55 11.19 -15.10
C ALA A 338 -6.99 11.01 -13.64
N VAL A 339 -6.13 10.43 -12.80
CA VAL A 339 -6.39 10.24 -11.37
C VAL A 339 -6.50 11.58 -10.65
N LEU A 340 -5.56 12.51 -10.88
CA LEU A 340 -5.58 13.83 -10.25
C LEU A 340 -6.79 14.66 -10.69
N ALA A 341 -7.17 14.59 -11.97
CA ALA A 341 -8.38 15.25 -12.47
C ALA A 341 -9.67 14.70 -11.83
N ALA A 342 -9.71 13.42 -11.49
CA ALA A 342 -10.88 12.79 -10.86
C ALA A 342 -11.08 13.19 -9.39
N VAL A 343 -10.03 13.65 -8.70
CA VAL A 343 -10.08 14.08 -7.30
C VAL A 343 -10.01 15.59 -7.12
N ALA A 344 -9.54 16.32 -8.15
CA ALA A 344 -9.45 17.77 -8.09
C ALA A 344 -10.85 18.38 -7.90
N PRO A 345 -11.04 19.28 -6.92
CA PRO A 345 -12.30 19.98 -6.75
C PRO A 345 -12.67 20.73 -8.03
N SER A 346 -13.91 20.56 -8.50
CA SER A 346 -14.43 21.19 -9.73
C SER A 346 -15.63 22.07 -9.44
N GLY A 347 -15.83 23.13 -10.21
CA GLY A 347 -16.99 24.04 -10.12
C GLY A 347 -16.60 25.51 -10.07
N PHE A 348 -17.59 26.41 -10.01
CA PHE A 348 -17.39 27.87 -10.03
C PHE A 348 -16.56 28.41 -8.86
N THR A 349 -16.47 27.66 -7.75
CA THR A 349 -15.74 28.04 -6.53
C THR A 349 -14.53 27.13 -6.27
N ALA A 350 -14.01 26.47 -7.31
CA ALA A 350 -12.82 25.63 -7.15
C ALA A 350 -11.62 26.46 -6.65
N PRO A 351 -10.86 25.97 -5.66
CA PRO A 351 -9.71 26.69 -5.15
C PRO A 351 -8.61 26.79 -6.23
N ALA A 352 -7.80 27.85 -6.17
CA ALA A 352 -6.81 28.18 -7.21
C ALA A 352 -5.78 27.06 -7.47
N TRP A 353 -5.51 26.20 -6.47
CA TRP A 353 -4.60 25.07 -6.59
C TRP A 353 -5.21 23.89 -7.37
N ALA A 354 -6.54 23.75 -7.43
CA ALA A 354 -7.21 22.60 -8.04
C ALA A 354 -6.83 22.36 -9.51
N PRO A 355 -6.88 23.36 -10.43
CA PRO A 355 -6.43 23.17 -11.81
C PRO A 355 -4.91 22.93 -11.93
N ARG A 356 -4.15 23.19 -10.86
CA ARG A 356 -2.69 23.04 -10.79
C ARG A 356 -2.25 21.81 -9.99
N LEU A 357 -3.18 20.92 -9.62
CA LEU A 357 -2.87 19.80 -8.75
C LEU A 357 -1.75 18.91 -9.32
N ARG A 358 -1.66 18.79 -10.66
CA ARG A 358 -0.54 18.09 -11.29
C ARG A 358 0.82 18.77 -11.05
N ASP A 359 0.90 20.08 -11.25
CA ASP A 359 2.13 20.83 -10.97
C ASP A 359 2.53 20.70 -9.50
N VAL A 360 1.55 20.76 -8.59
CA VAL A 360 1.77 20.62 -7.16
C VAL A 360 2.33 19.24 -6.81
N VAL A 361 1.79 18.17 -7.41
CA VAL A 361 2.34 16.81 -7.27
C VAL A 361 3.78 16.74 -7.79
N ASP A 362 4.05 17.31 -8.97
CA ASP A 362 5.41 17.33 -9.53
C ASP A 362 6.37 18.14 -8.64
N TRP A 363 5.92 19.24 -8.02
CA TRP A 363 6.73 20.01 -7.07
C TRP A 363 6.97 19.25 -5.76
N LEU A 364 5.99 18.53 -5.24
CA LEU A 364 6.17 17.70 -4.05
C LEU A 364 7.23 16.62 -4.28
N VAL A 365 7.22 16.01 -5.47
CA VAL A 365 8.22 15.00 -5.86
C VAL A 365 9.58 15.62 -6.12
N LEU A 366 9.63 16.80 -6.77
CA LEU A 366 10.87 17.53 -7.00
C LEU A 366 11.56 17.95 -5.70
N HIS A 367 10.78 18.32 -4.68
CA HIS A 367 11.26 18.70 -3.35
C HIS A 367 11.07 17.57 -2.34
N ASP A 368 11.27 16.33 -2.79
CA ASP A 368 11.35 15.18 -1.92
C ASP A 368 12.63 15.23 -1.05
N ARG A 369 12.67 14.49 0.06
CA ARG A 369 13.88 14.39 0.89
C ARG A 369 15.04 13.89 0.03
N PRO A 370 16.22 14.53 0.07
CA PRO A 370 17.32 14.20 -0.83
C PRO A 370 17.70 12.73 -0.81
N GLN A 371 17.69 12.09 0.37
CA GLN A 371 18.01 10.67 0.50
C GLN A 371 16.93 9.76 -0.09
N GLU A 372 15.64 10.05 0.13
CA GLU A 372 14.51 9.27 -0.43
C GLU A 372 14.45 9.41 -1.95
N HIS A 373 14.67 10.63 -2.45
CA HIS A 373 14.77 10.92 -3.87
C HIS A 373 15.96 10.17 -4.52
N ALA A 374 17.14 10.23 -3.91
CA ALA A 374 18.34 9.55 -4.42
C ALA A 374 18.18 8.03 -4.45
N ALA A 375 17.55 7.44 -3.43
CA ALA A 375 17.29 6.00 -3.38
C ALA A 375 16.30 5.54 -4.47
N LEU A 376 15.29 6.35 -4.76
CA LEU A 376 14.25 6.01 -5.74
C LEU A 376 14.67 6.29 -7.19
N ALA A 377 15.58 7.25 -7.41
CA ALA A 377 15.99 7.69 -8.74
C ALA A 377 16.44 6.56 -9.70
N PRO A 378 17.20 5.54 -9.27
CA PRO A 378 17.57 4.42 -10.14
C PRO A 378 16.34 3.64 -10.66
N LEU A 379 15.33 3.41 -9.81
CA LEU A 379 14.11 2.71 -10.22
C LEU A 379 13.30 3.55 -11.21
N LEU A 380 13.07 4.83 -10.92
CA LEU A 380 12.37 5.73 -11.84
C LEU A 380 13.10 5.85 -13.18
N THR A 381 14.44 5.89 -13.16
CA THR A 381 15.27 5.89 -14.36
C THR A 381 15.09 4.60 -15.15
N SER A 382 15.15 3.43 -14.48
CA SER A 382 14.98 2.13 -15.15
C SER A 382 13.60 2.00 -15.80
N LEU A 383 12.53 2.42 -15.12
CA LEU A 383 11.18 2.48 -15.67
C LEU A 383 11.08 3.46 -16.85
N GLY A 384 11.81 4.58 -16.80
CA GLY A 384 11.88 5.55 -17.89
C GLY A 384 12.69 5.11 -19.10
N GLN A 385 13.60 4.16 -18.93
CA GLN A 385 14.41 3.57 -20.01
C GLN A 385 13.76 2.37 -20.68
N LEU A 386 12.70 1.81 -20.07
CA LEU A 386 11.92 0.75 -20.70
C LEU A 386 11.35 1.26 -22.04
N PRO A 387 11.60 0.54 -23.15
CA PRO A 387 11.10 0.96 -24.44
C PRO A 387 9.57 0.92 -24.46
N ALA A 388 8.98 1.76 -25.31
CA ALA A 388 7.59 1.55 -25.70
C ALA A 388 7.43 0.16 -26.30
N VAL A 389 6.38 -0.55 -25.90
CA VAL A 389 6.03 -1.85 -26.47
C VAL A 389 4.78 -1.64 -27.31
N ALA A 390 4.94 -1.72 -28.63
CA ALA A 390 3.84 -1.62 -29.59
C ALA A 390 2.87 -2.80 -29.41
N THR A 391 1.97 -2.68 -28.44
CA THR A 391 1.02 -3.73 -28.09
C THR A 391 0.08 -3.92 -29.27
N THR A 392 0.10 -5.11 -29.88
CA THR A 392 -0.76 -5.39 -31.04
C THR A 392 -2.24 -5.35 -30.64
N PRO A 393 -3.18 -5.07 -31.57
CA PRO A 393 -4.61 -5.11 -31.26
C PRO A 393 -5.06 -6.41 -30.59
N ALA A 394 -4.56 -7.55 -31.06
CA ALA A 394 -4.88 -8.85 -30.48
C ALA A 394 -4.36 -9.02 -29.05
N GLN A 395 -3.14 -8.52 -28.75
CA GLN A 395 -2.61 -8.51 -27.39
C GLN A 395 -3.42 -7.58 -26.47
N TRP A 396 -3.87 -6.43 -26.98
CA TRP A 396 -4.71 -5.52 -26.22
C TRP A 396 -6.09 -6.13 -25.94
N ASP A 397 -6.72 -6.73 -26.94
CA ASP A 397 -8.00 -7.41 -26.80
C ASP A 397 -7.90 -8.61 -25.83
N ALA A 398 -6.75 -9.30 -25.82
CA ALA A 398 -6.45 -10.32 -24.82
C ALA A 398 -6.39 -9.74 -23.40
N LEU A 399 -5.78 -8.55 -23.20
CA LEU A 399 -5.75 -7.87 -21.90
C LEU A 399 -7.14 -7.52 -21.37
N ILE A 400 -8.08 -7.14 -22.25
CA ILE A 400 -9.48 -6.86 -21.88
C ILE A 400 -10.11 -8.08 -21.19
N GLN A 401 -9.80 -9.28 -21.67
CA GLN A 401 -10.34 -10.53 -21.12
C GLN A 401 -9.49 -11.08 -19.97
N SER A 402 -8.17 -10.90 -20.02
CA SER A 402 -7.27 -11.53 -19.06
C SER A 402 -7.20 -10.80 -17.71
N LEU A 403 -7.41 -9.47 -17.67
CA LEU A 403 -7.39 -8.73 -16.41
C LEU A 403 -8.58 -9.07 -15.48
N PRO A 404 -9.85 -9.11 -15.95
CA PRO A 404 -10.93 -9.62 -15.12
C PRO A 404 -10.74 -11.09 -14.73
N ARG A 405 -10.21 -11.93 -15.65
CA ARG A 405 -9.93 -13.34 -15.36
C ARG A 405 -8.84 -13.52 -14.30
N ALA A 406 -7.84 -12.64 -14.26
CA ALA A 406 -6.82 -12.64 -13.22
C ALA A 406 -7.44 -12.42 -11.83
N VAL A 407 -8.45 -11.55 -11.72
CA VAL A 407 -9.20 -11.32 -10.45
C VAL A 407 -10.00 -12.56 -10.04
N LEU A 408 -10.63 -13.26 -10.98
CA LEU A 408 -11.33 -14.51 -10.70
C LEU A 408 -10.36 -15.62 -10.28
N THR A 409 -9.20 -15.69 -10.92
CA THR A 409 -8.14 -16.66 -10.60
C THR A 409 -7.58 -16.43 -9.21
N ASP A 410 -7.28 -15.17 -8.85
CA ASP A 410 -6.80 -14.78 -7.52
C ASP A 410 -7.82 -15.12 -6.43
N THR A 411 -9.09 -14.78 -6.65
CA THR A 411 -10.18 -15.12 -5.72
C THR A 411 -10.35 -16.64 -5.59
N THR A 412 -10.25 -17.39 -6.69
CA THR A 412 -10.33 -18.85 -6.68
C THR A 412 -9.18 -19.45 -5.88
N ALA A 413 -7.95 -18.97 -6.07
CA ALA A 413 -6.79 -19.42 -5.31
C ALA A 413 -6.97 -19.14 -3.82
N ARG A 414 -7.47 -17.95 -3.45
CA ARG A 414 -7.83 -17.60 -2.06
C ARG A 414 -8.81 -18.61 -1.47
N TRP A 415 -9.90 -18.92 -2.18
CA TRP A 415 -10.91 -19.86 -1.70
C TRP A 415 -10.40 -21.31 -1.63
N GLN A 416 -9.50 -21.72 -2.53
CA GLN A 416 -8.81 -23.02 -2.46
C GLN A 416 -7.95 -23.13 -1.20
N MET A 417 -7.19 -22.08 -0.88
CA MET A 417 -6.40 -22.05 0.35
C MET A 417 -7.29 -22.09 1.59
N LEU A 418 -8.41 -21.38 1.55
CA LEU A 418 -9.39 -21.40 2.62
C LEU A 418 -10.01 -22.78 2.84
N ASP A 419 -10.38 -23.51 1.77
CA ASP A 419 -10.82 -24.92 1.88
C ASP A 419 -9.75 -25.78 2.56
N GLY A 420 -8.48 -25.59 2.19
CA GLY A 420 -7.35 -26.25 2.86
C GLY A 420 -7.31 -25.99 4.37
N HIS A 421 -7.54 -24.73 4.81
CA HIS A 421 -7.59 -24.40 6.24
C HIS A 421 -8.82 -25.00 6.93
N VAL A 422 -9.97 -24.98 6.27
CA VAL A 422 -11.19 -25.63 6.77
C VAL A 422 -10.93 -27.11 6.99
N ALA A 423 -10.34 -27.79 6.01
CA ALA A 423 -9.98 -29.20 6.10
C ALA A 423 -9.06 -29.51 7.30
N ALA A 424 -8.12 -28.61 7.62
CA ALA A 424 -7.23 -28.75 8.77
C ALA A 424 -7.91 -28.45 10.12
N ILE A 425 -8.91 -27.57 10.17
CA ILE A 425 -9.61 -27.19 11.41
C ILE A 425 -10.72 -28.18 11.78
N VAL A 426 -11.41 -28.76 10.80
CA VAL A 426 -12.51 -29.72 11.02
C VAL A 426 -12.18 -30.84 12.01
N PRO A 427 -11.02 -31.53 11.95
CA PRO A 427 -10.70 -32.61 12.90
C PRO A 427 -10.36 -32.12 14.31
N LEU A 428 -10.26 -30.80 14.55
CA LEU A 428 -9.94 -30.24 15.85
C LEU A 428 -11.19 -30.12 16.73
N GLY A 429 -11.00 -29.81 18.02
CA GLY A 429 -12.10 -29.68 18.99
C GLY A 429 -13.03 -28.48 18.73
N ALA A 430 -14.20 -28.49 19.37
CA ALA A 430 -15.27 -27.50 19.19
C ALA A 430 -14.81 -26.03 19.31
N ALA A 431 -13.86 -25.74 20.22
CA ALA A 431 -13.31 -24.40 20.39
C ALA A 431 -12.57 -23.90 19.13
N ALA A 432 -11.86 -24.77 18.42
CA ALA A 432 -11.20 -24.43 17.16
C ALA A 432 -12.22 -24.35 16.01
N GLN A 433 -13.17 -25.29 15.96
CA GLN A 433 -14.24 -25.33 14.96
C GLN A 433 -15.13 -24.08 14.98
N ALA A 434 -15.34 -23.46 16.14
CA ALA A 434 -16.12 -22.22 16.28
C ALA A 434 -15.65 -21.09 15.34
N ARG A 435 -14.37 -21.10 14.94
CA ARG A 435 -13.80 -20.14 13.98
C ARG A 435 -14.37 -20.26 12.56
N LEU A 436 -14.96 -21.41 12.22
CA LEU A 436 -15.53 -21.68 10.89
C LEU A 436 -16.98 -21.17 10.74
N ARG A 437 -17.64 -20.78 11.85
CA ARG A 437 -19.09 -20.52 11.87
C ARG A 437 -19.56 -19.39 10.96
N HIS A 438 -18.70 -18.41 10.72
CA HIS A 438 -18.99 -17.21 9.91
C HIS A 438 -18.14 -17.15 8.64
N LEU A 439 -17.60 -18.29 8.20
CA LEU A 439 -16.76 -18.32 7.02
C LEU A 439 -17.50 -17.90 5.75
N ASP A 440 -18.81 -18.10 5.71
CA ASP A 440 -19.68 -17.60 4.64
C ASP A 440 -19.57 -16.09 4.45
N ALA A 441 -19.42 -15.29 5.53
CA ALA A 441 -19.28 -13.85 5.43
C ALA A 441 -18.01 -13.46 4.65
N ALA A 442 -16.89 -14.17 4.87
CA ALA A 442 -15.65 -13.93 4.15
C ALA A 442 -15.74 -14.25 2.65
N LEU A 443 -16.56 -15.24 2.27
CA LEU A 443 -16.83 -15.55 0.86
C LEU A 443 -17.76 -14.51 0.23
N THR A 444 -18.78 -14.06 0.97
CA THR A 444 -19.74 -13.05 0.52
C THR A 444 -19.06 -11.71 0.21
N GLU A 445 -18.02 -11.33 0.96
CA GLU A 445 -17.21 -10.14 0.69
C GLU A 445 -16.60 -10.12 -0.73
N ASP A 446 -16.34 -11.29 -1.32
CA ASP A 446 -15.74 -11.41 -2.65
C ASP A 446 -16.79 -11.37 -3.79
N LEU A 447 -18.08 -11.64 -3.51
CA LEU A 447 -19.12 -11.82 -4.54
C LEU A 447 -19.30 -10.59 -5.44
N GLY A 448 -19.27 -9.39 -4.87
CA GLY A 448 -19.36 -8.14 -5.65
C GLY A 448 -18.22 -8.00 -6.66
N ARG A 449 -17.00 -8.40 -6.27
CA ARG A 449 -15.82 -8.37 -7.13
C ARG A 449 -15.90 -9.45 -8.22
N ILE A 450 -16.31 -10.67 -7.85
CA ILE A 450 -16.51 -11.79 -8.78
C ILE A 450 -17.53 -11.40 -9.85
N GLY A 451 -18.71 -10.90 -9.45
CA GLY A 451 -19.77 -10.52 -10.39
C GLY A 451 -19.35 -9.39 -11.32
N ASN A 452 -18.57 -8.42 -10.85
CA ASN A 452 -18.00 -7.37 -11.69
C ASN A 452 -17.00 -7.91 -12.72
N ALA A 453 -16.12 -8.82 -12.32
CA ALA A 453 -15.14 -9.43 -13.23
C ALA A 453 -15.81 -10.35 -14.26
N ALA A 454 -16.71 -11.25 -13.81
CA ALA A 454 -17.38 -12.23 -14.68
C ALA A 454 -18.20 -11.55 -15.79
N ARG A 455 -18.93 -10.46 -15.48
CA ARG A 455 -19.73 -9.71 -16.47
C ARG A 455 -18.90 -9.07 -17.60
N LYS A 456 -17.59 -8.94 -17.42
CA LYS A 456 -16.67 -8.36 -18.42
C LYS A 456 -16.08 -9.42 -19.35
N LEU A 457 -16.20 -10.68 -18.99
CA LEU A 457 -15.71 -11.79 -19.80
C LEU A 457 -16.74 -12.16 -20.87
N THR A 458 -16.25 -12.51 -22.05
CA THR A 458 -17.07 -13.09 -23.13
C THR A 458 -17.63 -14.45 -22.71
N ALA A 459 -16.85 -15.24 -21.98
CA ALA A 459 -17.27 -16.50 -21.36
C ALA A 459 -16.58 -16.65 -20.00
N SER A 460 -17.36 -16.99 -18.99
CA SER A 460 -16.97 -17.07 -17.58
C SER A 460 -17.27 -18.44 -16.96
N THR A 461 -17.93 -19.33 -17.71
CA THR A 461 -18.42 -20.61 -17.19
C THR A 461 -17.34 -21.43 -16.47
N ALA A 462 -16.14 -21.57 -17.04
CA ALA A 462 -15.06 -22.33 -16.41
C ALA A 462 -14.56 -21.66 -15.11
N ASP A 463 -14.39 -20.34 -15.14
CA ASP A 463 -13.92 -19.54 -13.99
C ASP A 463 -14.92 -19.63 -12.82
N VAL A 464 -16.21 -19.49 -13.10
CA VAL A 464 -17.27 -19.56 -12.09
C VAL A 464 -17.50 -20.99 -11.60
N ASN A 465 -17.35 -22.00 -12.46
CA ASN A 465 -17.38 -23.41 -12.02
C ASN A 465 -16.27 -23.73 -11.02
N ALA A 466 -15.08 -23.14 -11.18
CA ALA A 466 -13.97 -23.31 -10.24
C ALA A 466 -14.31 -22.69 -8.86
N LEU A 467 -14.91 -21.50 -8.84
CA LEU A 467 -15.39 -20.85 -7.61
C LEU A 467 -16.51 -21.67 -6.93
N LEU A 468 -17.49 -22.15 -7.69
CA LEU A 468 -18.57 -23.02 -7.19
C LEU A 468 -18.02 -24.32 -6.59
N ALA A 469 -16.99 -24.91 -7.22
CA ALA A 469 -16.32 -26.09 -6.67
C ALA A 469 -15.71 -25.81 -5.28
N GLN A 470 -15.11 -24.64 -5.06
CA GLN A 470 -14.58 -24.27 -3.75
C GLN A 470 -15.68 -24.05 -2.71
N VAL A 471 -16.75 -23.34 -3.07
CA VAL A 471 -17.92 -23.16 -2.19
C VAL A 471 -18.51 -24.51 -1.79
N ASN A 472 -18.58 -25.46 -2.72
CA ASN A 472 -19.08 -26.81 -2.45
C ASN A 472 -18.15 -27.58 -1.50
N ALA A 473 -16.83 -27.52 -1.72
CA ALA A 473 -15.84 -28.17 -0.86
C ALA A 473 -15.90 -27.63 0.58
N ILE A 474 -15.93 -26.31 0.73
CA ILE A 474 -16.03 -25.63 2.03
C ILE A 474 -17.36 -25.98 2.71
N ALA A 475 -18.49 -25.85 2.02
CA ALA A 475 -19.81 -26.12 2.59
C ALA A 475 -19.95 -27.58 3.05
N ALA A 476 -19.42 -28.54 2.28
CA ALA A 476 -19.45 -29.96 2.64
C ALA A 476 -18.73 -30.25 3.97
N ARG A 477 -17.76 -29.42 4.35
CA ARG A 477 -17.02 -29.54 5.61
C ARG A 477 -17.64 -28.73 6.75
N VAL A 478 -18.14 -27.53 6.47
CA VAL A 478 -18.65 -26.59 7.49
C VAL A 478 -20.08 -26.91 7.90
N THR A 479 -20.97 -27.24 6.97
CA THR A 479 -22.40 -27.47 7.25
C THR A 479 -22.67 -28.63 8.22
N PRO A 480 -21.93 -29.75 8.22
CA PRO A 480 -22.09 -30.78 9.25
C PRO A 480 -21.80 -30.29 10.67
N LEU A 481 -20.91 -29.30 10.84
CA LEU A 481 -20.57 -28.70 12.13
C LEU A 481 -21.57 -27.58 12.50
N PHE A 482 -22.06 -26.85 11.51
CA PHE A 482 -22.98 -25.71 11.67
C PHE A 482 -24.13 -25.81 10.66
N PRO A 483 -25.18 -26.60 10.96
CA PRO A 483 -26.30 -26.81 10.03
C PRO A 483 -27.04 -25.52 9.65
N ASP A 484 -27.05 -24.53 10.55
CA ASP A 484 -27.61 -23.20 10.34
C ASP A 484 -26.85 -22.37 9.29
N ALA A 485 -25.65 -22.79 8.87
CA ALA A 485 -24.90 -22.16 7.78
C ALA A 485 -25.32 -22.64 6.38
N ALA A 486 -26.07 -23.74 6.26
CA ALA A 486 -26.43 -24.34 4.96
C ALA A 486 -27.09 -23.34 4.00
N ALA A 487 -28.05 -22.54 4.50
CA ALA A 487 -28.76 -21.55 3.70
C ALA A 487 -27.82 -20.47 3.14
N ARG A 488 -26.83 -20.02 3.91
CA ARG A 488 -25.90 -18.96 3.48
C ARG A 488 -24.98 -19.43 2.36
N TYR A 489 -24.49 -20.67 2.42
CA TYR A 489 -23.74 -21.26 1.31
C TYR A 489 -24.59 -21.49 0.07
N GLU A 490 -25.88 -21.80 0.22
CA GLU A 490 -26.80 -21.89 -0.90
C GLU A 490 -27.07 -20.51 -1.53
N ASP A 491 -27.15 -19.46 -0.73
CA ASP A 491 -27.27 -18.09 -1.22
C ASP A 491 -26.04 -17.68 -2.05
N ILE A 492 -24.82 -17.99 -1.56
CA ILE A 492 -23.57 -17.79 -2.31
C ILE A 492 -23.61 -18.52 -3.66
N ARG A 493 -24.05 -19.78 -3.71
CA ARG A 493 -24.21 -20.53 -4.99
C ARG A 493 -25.23 -19.88 -5.90
N ARG A 494 -26.36 -19.43 -5.35
CA ARG A 494 -27.44 -18.76 -6.10
C ARG A 494 -26.96 -17.46 -6.72
N GLU A 495 -26.09 -16.73 -6.04
CA GLU A 495 -25.47 -15.52 -6.59
C GLU A 495 -24.42 -15.81 -7.66
N LEU A 496 -23.61 -16.86 -7.50
CA LEU A 496 -22.58 -17.24 -8.48
C LEU A 496 -23.17 -17.81 -9.77
N ASN A 497 -24.24 -18.61 -9.70
CA ASN A 497 -24.76 -19.32 -10.88
C ASN A 497 -25.15 -18.40 -12.07
N PRO A 498 -25.85 -17.26 -11.87
CA PRO A 498 -26.14 -16.31 -12.94
C PRO A 498 -24.92 -15.69 -13.61
N MET A 499 -23.74 -15.78 -12.97
CA MET A 499 -22.49 -15.25 -13.52
C MET A 499 -21.84 -16.21 -14.54
N ARG A 500 -22.43 -17.40 -14.77
CA ARG A 500 -21.97 -18.42 -15.73
C ARG A 500 -22.59 -18.14 -17.11
N HIS A 501 -21.77 -17.66 -18.04
CA HIS A 501 -22.15 -17.50 -19.44
C HIS A 501 -21.00 -17.84 -20.38
#